data_AF-A0A9D7FU93-F1
#
_entry.id   AF-A0A9D7FU93-F1
#
_cell.length_a   1.000
_cell.length_b   1.000
_cell.length_c   1.000
_cell.angle_alpha   90.00
_cell.angle_beta   90.00
_cell.angle_gamma   90.00
#
_symmetry.space_group_name_H-M   'P 1'
#
loop_
_entity.id
_entity.type
_entity.pdbx_description
1 polymer ?
#
loop_
_entity_poly.entity_id
_entity_poly.type
_entity_poly.pdbx_seq_one_letter_code
_entity_poly.pdbx_strand_id
1 'polypeptide(L)'
;MWFLKLLFKKRFDTEFITRFFQTLSEHIPDVELVWKKGGSEVALSSASSAVIKQGKKVLYSQGSRFGWIDPFSAGEYRAELLKVAEQFQLGREKPNYWLSLVCVVAYLVIVSGAMGAAEEAVNLFYAGSVIAALLTSILMIFSYRANWSHNLRSLCTTLWILAMIAGAFSSVLLLPIIWTENRQQLARMYNSNRS
;
A
#
# COMPACT_ATOMS: atom_id res chain seq x y z
N MET A 1 -15.13 -0.11 2.60
CA MET A 1 -13.91 -0.94 2.67
C MET A 1 -13.14 -0.90 1.35
N TRP A 2 -12.32 0.14 1.12
CA TRP A 2 -11.56 0.28 -0.15
C TRP A 2 -10.26 -0.54 -0.17
N PHE A 3 -9.77 -0.98 1.00
CA PHE A 3 -8.50 -1.69 1.18
C PHE A 3 -8.49 -3.14 0.68
N LEU A 4 -9.66 -3.71 0.37
CA LEU A 4 -9.86 -5.12 0.02
C LEU A 4 -9.95 -5.36 -1.50
N LYS A 5 -9.76 -4.33 -2.30
CA LYS A 5 -9.80 -4.41 -3.77
C LYS A 5 -8.44 -4.77 -4.31
N LEU A 6 -8.40 -5.66 -5.30
CA LEU A 6 -7.17 -5.97 -6.03
C LEU A 6 -6.87 -4.82 -6.97
N LEU A 7 -5.93 -3.97 -6.60
CA LEU A 7 -5.46 -2.85 -7.40
C LEU A 7 -4.44 -3.33 -8.44
N PHE A 8 -4.50 -2.78 -9.64
CA PHE A 8 -3.53 -3.03 -10.70
C PHE A 8 -3.25 -1.75 -11.50
N LYS A 9 -2.03 -1.62 -12.02
CA LYS A 9 -1.55 -0.46 -12.78
C LYS A 9 -1.48 -0.80 -14.26
N LYS A 10 -2.64 -0.74 -14.92
CA LYS A 10 -2.77 -0.91 -16.37
C LYS A 10 -3.43 0.31 -17.00
N ARG A 11 -2.83 0.83 -18.07
CA ARG A 11 -3.44 1.91 -18.88
C ARG A 11 -4.74 1.41 -19.50
N PHE A 12 -5.71 2.30 -19.65
CA PHE A 12 -6.98 2.01 -20.30
C PHE A 12 -6.72 1.42 -21.70
N ASP A 13 -7.23 0.22 -21.91
CA ASP A 13 -7.02 -0.58 -23.11
C ASP A 13 -8.33 -1.29 -23.42
N THR A 14 -9.00 -0.82 -24.47
CA THR A 14 -10.32 -1.30 -24.87
C THR A 14 -10.30 -2.76 -25.28
N GLU A 15 -9.25 -3.21 -25.98
CA GLU A 15 -9.14 -4.59 -26.44
C GLU A 15 -8.97 -5.54 -25.26
N PHE A 16 -8.13 -5.15 -24.30
CA PHE A 16 -7.97 -5.89 -23.06
C PHE A 16 -9.28 -6.00 -22.28
N ILE A 17 -10.00 -4.89 -22.10
CA ILE A 17 -11.25 -4.86 -21.33
C ILE A 17 -12.31 -5.74 -21.99
N THR A 18 -12.43 -5.68 -23.33
CA THR A 18 -13.40 -6.51 -24.07
C THR A 18 -13.08 -7.99 -23.94
N ARG A 19 -11.81 -8.40 -24.06
CA ARG A 19 -11.41 -9.79 -23.86
C ARG A 19 -11.67 -10.25 -22.42
N PHE A 20 -11.32 -9.41 -21.43
CA PHE A 20 -11.57 -9.71 -20.03
C PHE A 20 -13.08 -9.87 -19.75
N PHE A 21 -13.91 -8.98 -20.30
CA PHE A 21 -15.36 -9.07 -20.19
C PHE A 21 -15.93 -10.35 -20.81
N GLN A 22 -15.48 -10.71 -22.02
CA GLN A 22 -15.92 -11.94 -22.69
C GLN A 22 -15.63 -13.17 -21.85
N THR A 23 -14.38 -13.34 -21.40
CA THR A 23 -14.00 -14.47 -20.53
C THR A 23 -14.74 -14.47 -19.20
N LEU A 24 -15.01 -13.29 -18.63
CA LEU A 24 -15.77 -13.17 -17.39
C LEU A 24 -17.24 -13.57 -17.59
N SER A 25 -17.86 -13.18 -18.71
CA SER A 25 -19.25 -13.48 -19.05
C SER A 25 -19.52 -14.96 -19.31
N GLU A 26 -18.50 -15.74 -19.65
CA GLU A 26 -18.59 -17.20 -19.77
C GLU A 26 -18.73 -17.89 -18.41
N HIS A 27 -18.27 -17.26 -17.33
CA HIS A 27 -18.21 -17.86 -15.98
C HIS A 27 -19.16 -17.21 -14.98
N ILE A 28 -19.54 -15.95 -15.20
CA ILE A 28 -20.41 -15.18 -14.32
C ILE A 28 -21.63 -14.76 -15.15
N PRO A 29 -22.85 -15.10 -14.73
CA PRO A 29 -24.06 -14.66 -15.42
C PRO A 29 -24.33 -13.17 -15.17
N ASP A 30 -25.06 -12.53 -16.08
CA ASP A 30 -25.59 -11.16 -15.96
C ASP A 30 -24.53 -10.07 -15.69
N VAL A 31 -23.31 -10.26 -16.20
CA VAL A 31 -22.30 -9.20 -16.23
C VAL A 31 -22.54 -8.25 -17.38
N GLU A 32 -22.45 -6.96 -17.07
CA GLU A 32 -22.60 -5.85 -18.00
C GLU A 32 -21.29 -5.07 -18.09
N LEU A 33 -20.87 -4.76 -19.32
CA LEU A 33 -19.75 -3.86 -19.59
C LEU A 33 -20.27 -2.45 -19.87
N VAL A 34 -19.86 -1.50 -19.03
CA VAL A 34 -20.23 -0.09 -19.15
C VAL A 34 -18.98 0.74 -19.47
N TRP A 35 -19.00 1.40 -20.62
CA TRP A 35 -17.96 2.34 -21.03
C TRP A 35 -18.25 3.73 -20.45
N LYS A 36 -17.23 4.37 -19.88
CA LYS A 36 -17.39 5.65 -19.17
C LYS A 36 -16.37 6.70 -19.59
N LYS A 37 -16.78 7.96 -19.49
CA LYS A 37 -15.90 9.13 -19.52
C LYS A 37 -16.25 10.01 -18.34
N GLY A 38 -15.41 9.98 -17.30
CA GLY A 38 -15.76 10.56 -16.00
C GLY A 38 -16.92 9.79 -15.34
N GLY A 39 -18.00 10.50 -15.02
CA GLY A 39 -19.19 9.92 -14.37
C GLY A 39 -20.23 9.35 -15.33
N SER A 40 -20.16 9.69 -16.62
CA SER A 40 -21.20 9.38 -17.60
C SER A 40 -20.88 8.14 -18.43
N GLU A 41 -21.92 7.39 -18.77
CA GLU A 41 -21.87 6.31 -19.76
C GLU A 41 -21.76 6.91 -21.17
N VAL A 42 -20.83 6.36 -21.97
CA VAL A 42 -20.52 6.86 -23.31
C VAL A 42 -20.26 5.70 -24.26
N ALA A 43 -20.28 5.96 -25.57
CA ALA A 43 -19.84 4.99 -26.56
C ALA A 43 -18.34 4.66 -26.41
N LEU A 44 -17.96 3.46 -26.83
CA LEU A 44 -16.58 2.94 -26.79
C LEU A 44 -15.54 3.95 -27.33
N SER A 45 -15.85 4.60 -28.45
CA SER A 45 -14.95 5.56 -29.12
C SER A 45 -14.59 6.78 -28.27
N SER A 46 -15.40 7.08 -27.25
CA SER A 46 -15.24 8.24 -26.36
C SER A 46 -14.85 7.86 -24.93
N ALA A 47 -14.69 6.56 -24.65
CA ALA A 47 -14.46 6.06 -23.31
C ALA A 47 -13.03 6.34 -22.82
N SER A 48 -12.90 6.74 -21.55
CA SER A 48 -11.62 6.87 -20.84
C SER A 48 -11.51 5.93 -19.64
N SER A 49 -12.60 5.24 -19.33
CA SER A 49 -12.72 4.27 -18.27
C SER A 49 -13.77 3.22 -18.62
N ALA A 50 -13.71 2.07 -17.96
CA ALA A 50 -14.71 1.01 -18.10
C ALA A 50 -15.03 0.40 -16.75
N VAL A 51 -16.24 -0.10 -16.62
CA VAL A 51 -16.74 -0.78 -15.43
C VAL A 51 -17.43 -2.05 -15.87
N ILE A 52 -17.08 -3.18 -15.24
CA ILE A 52 -17.85 -4.42 -15.38
C ILE A 52 -18.57 -4.65 -14.07
N LYS A 53 -19.90 -4.80 -14.16
CA LYS A 53 -20.79 -4.91 -13.00
C LYS A 53 -21.77 -6.07 -13.21
N GLN A 54 -22.25 -6.64 -12.11
CA GLN A 54 -23.35 -7.59 -12.09
C GLN A 54 -24.51 -6.92 -11.34
N GLY A 55 -25.53 -6.49 -12.07
CA GLY A 55 -26.58 -5.62 -11.55
C GLY A 55 -26.01 -4.34 -10.91
N LYS A 56 -26.17 -4.19 -9.59
CA LYS A 56 -25.64 -3.04 -8.82
C LYS A 56 -24.20 -3.22 -8.34
N LYS A 57 -23.64 -4.43 -8.42
CA LYS A 57 -22.34 -4.76 -7.84
C LYS A 57 -21.25 -4.55 -8.88
N VAL A 58 -20.26 -3.71 -8.58
CA VAL A 58 -19.13 -3.47 -9.48
C VAL A 58 -18.04 -4.50 -9.21
N LEU A 59 -17.74 -5.34 -10.18
CA LEU A 59 -16.73 -6.40 -10.07
C LEU A 59 -15.36 -5.91 -10.52
N TYR A 60 -15.33 -5.03 -11.51
CA TYR A 60 -14.13 -4.51 -12.13
C TYR A 60 -14.32 -3.04 -12.52
N SER A 61 -13.29 -2.23 -12.33
CA SER A 61 -13.25 -0.86 -12.82
C SER A 61 -11.85 -0.55 -13.30
N GLN A 62 -11.73 0.04 -14.49
CA GLN A 62 -10.48 0.55 -15.01
C GLN A 62 -10.62 2.02 -15.38
N GLY A 63 -9.76 2.85 -14.80
CA GLY A 63 -9.57 4.24 -15.19
C GLY A 63 -8.41 4.40 -16.17
N SER A 64 -7.98 5.64 -16.38
CA SER A 64 -6.92 5.97 -17.34
C SER A 64 -5.54 5.39 -16.98
N ARG A 65 -5.24 5.23 -15.68
CA ARG A 65 -3.91 4.82 -15.19
C ARG A 65 -3.91 3.62 -14.24
N PHE A 66 -5.04 3.34 -13.59
CA PHE A 66 -5.17 2.30 -12.58
C PHE A 66 -6.55 1.67 -12.71
N GLY A 67 -6.65 0.42 -12.25
CA GLY A 67 -7.90 -0.28 -12.12
C GLY A 67 -7.94 -1.08 -10.84
N TRP A 68 -9.13 -1.59 -10.54
CA TRP A 68 -9.36 -2.44 -9.40
C TRP A 68 -10.38 -3.52 -9.71
N ILE A 69 -10.23 -4.65 -9.03
CA ILE A 69 -11.18 -5.75 -8.97
C ILE A 69 -11.71 -5.83 -7.55
N ASP A 70 -13.00 -6.11 -7.40
CA ASP A 70 -13.65 -6.29 -6.11
C ASP A 70 -14.17 -7.73 -5.95
N PRO A 71 -13.35 -8.63 -5.39
CA PRO A 71 -13.74 -10.03 -5.15
C PRO A 71 -14.90 -10.18 -4.16
N PHE A 72 -15.15 -9.17 -3.31
CA PHE A 72 -16.20 -9.23 -2.30
C PHE A 72 -17.56 -8.89 -2.90
N SER A 73 -17.58 -7.94 -3.83
CA SER A 73 -18.76 -7.62 -4.63
C SER A 73 -19.22 -8.80 -5.49
N ALA A 74 -18.35 -9.77 -5.82
CA ALA A 74 -18.72 -10.96 -6.59
C ALA A 74 -19.54 -12.01 -5.81
N GLY A 75 -19.51 -12.00 -4.47
CA GLY A 75 -20.25 -12.97 -3.66
C GLY A 75 -19.84 -14.42 -3.96
N GLU A 76 -20.79 -15.22 -4.44
CA GLU A 76 -20.58 -16.63 -4.79
C GLU A 76 -19.62 -16.81 -5.97
N TYR A 77 -19.58 -15.85 -6.91
CA TYR A 77 -18.71 -15.88 -8.10
C TYR A 77 -17.28 -15.40 -7.84
N ARG A 78 -16.89 -15.33 -6.56
CA ARG A 78 -15.58 -14.80 -6.16
C ARG A 78 -14.44 -15.66 -6.70
N ALA A 79 -14.58 -16.98 -6.70
CA ALA A 79 -13.52 -17.88 -7.13
C ALA A 79 -13.27 -17.74 -8.64
N GLU A 80 -14.34 -17.62 -9.41
CA GLU A 80 -14.37 -17.43 -10.86
C GLU A 80 -13.75 -16.08 -11.23
N LEU A 81 -14.15 -14.99 -10.56
CA LEU A 81 -13.58 -13.66 -10.77
C LEU A 81 -12.06 -13.65 -10.51
N LEU A 82 -11.60 -14.30 -9.44
CA LEU A 82 -10.18 -14.41 -9.13
C LEU A 82 -9.41 -15.26 -10.15
N LYS A 83 -10.02 -16.36 -10.62
CA LYS A 83 -9.44 -17.23 -11.64
C LYS A 83 -9.26 -16.50 -12.97
N VAL A 84 -10.27 -15.77 -13.42
CA VAL A 84 -10.18 -14.94 -14.63
C VAL A 84 -9.17 -13.81 -14.43
N ALA A 85 -9.19 -13.12 -13.28
CA ALA A 85 -8.18 -12.10 -12.97
C ALA A 85 -6.74 -12.64 -13.06
N GLU A 86 -6.51 -13.85 -12.57
CA GLU A 86 -5.20 -14.51 -12.61
C GLU A 86 -4.76 -14.87 -14.04
N GLN A 87 -5.67 -15.35 -14.89
CA GLN A 87 -5.39 -15.62 -16.32
C GLN A 87 -4.88 -14.37 -17.04
N PHE A 88 -5.44 -13.21 -16.73
CA PHE A 88 -5.04 -11.92 -17.29
C PHE A 88 -3.92 -11.24 -16.50
N GLN A 89 -3.29 -11.94 -15.54
CA GLN A 89 -2.20 -11.47 -14.68
C GLN A 89 -2.54 -10.19 -13.88
N LEU A 90 -3.83 -9.92 -13.67
CA LEU A 90 -4.29 -8.79 -12.86
C LEU A 90 -4.04 -9.07 -11.37
N GLY A 91 -3.40 -8.13 -10.67
CA GLY A 91 -3.04 -8.30 -9.25
C GLY A 91 -1.75 -9.09 -8.99
N ARG A 92 -1.02 -9.49 -10.04
CA ARG A 92 0.35 -10.07 -9.93
C ARG A 92 1.47 -9.03 -9.92
N GLU A 93 1.14 -7.75 -9.94
CA GLU A 93 2.13 -6.69 -9.75
C GLU A 93 2.79 -6.88 -8.38
N LYS A 94 4.03 -7.37 -8.41
CA LYS A 94 4.83 -7.48 -7.19
C LYS A 94 4.91 -6.08 -6.58
N PRO A 95 4.53 -5.91 -5.29
CA PRO A 95 4.72 -4.63 -4.63
C PRO A 95 6.16 -4.19 -4.82
N ASN A 96 6.37 -2.95 -5.25
CA ASN A 96 7.72 -2.43 -5.37
C ASN A 96 8.23 -2.13 -3.95
N TYR A 97 8.98 -3.07 -3.38
CA TYR A 97 9.53 -2.98 -2.03
C TYR A 97 10.72 -2.02 -1.93
N TRP A 98 11.18 -1.40 -3.02
CA TRP A 98 12.28 -0.43 -2.97
C TRP A 98 11.99 0.77 -2.11
N LEU A 99 10.76 1.29 -2.13
CA LEU A 99 10.40 2.39 -1.26
C LEU A 99 10.51 1.98 0.21
N SER A 100 10.02 0.78 0.56
CA SER A 100 10.11 0.24 1.91
C SER A 100 11.56 0.04 2.35
N LEU A 101 12.43 -0.49 1.48
CA LEU A 101 13.84 -0.69 1.79
C LEU A 101 14.59 0.64 2.01
N VAL A 102 14.34 1.64 1.15
CA VAL A 102 14.95 2.97 1.30
C VAL A 102 14.51 3.62 2.61
N CYS A 103 13.22 3.54 2.95
CA CYS A 103 12.71 4.05 4.22
C CYS A 103 13.34 3.32 5.42
N VAL A 104 13.47 2.00 5.37
CA VAL A 104 14.14 1.16 6.40
C VAL A 104 15.57 1.64 6.64
N VAL A 105 16.35 1.83 5.56
CA VAL A 105 17.75 2.27 5.65
C VAL A 105 17.83 3.69 6.22
N ALA A 106 17.00 4.62 5.75
CA ALA A 106 16.97 5.98 6.28
C ALA A 106 16.62 6.01 7.78
N TYR A 107 15.63 5.21 8.20
CA TYR A 107 15.24 5.08 9.61
C TYR A 107 16.35 4.50 10.48
N LEU A 108 17.08 3.49 10.00
CA LEU A 108 18.22 2.93 10.72
C LEU A 108 19.32 3.96 10.95
N VAL A 109 19.61 4.82 9.96
CA VAL A 109 20.59 5.91 10.08
C VAL A 109 20.14 6.97 11.09
N ILE A 110 18.86 7.33 11.10
CA ILE A 110 18.33 8.31 12.07
C ILE A 110 18.36 7.73 13.49
N VAL A 111 18.01 6.45 13.68
CA VAL A 111 18.08 5.79 15.00
C VAL A 111 19.51 5.72 15.52
N SER A 112 20.46 5.27 14.70
CA SER A 112 21.86 5.18 15.13
C SER A 112 22.47 6.55 15.43
N GLY A 113 22.04 7.61 14.72
CA GLY A 113 22.44 8.98 15.02
C GLY A 113 21.76 9.60 16.26
N ALA A 114 20.60 9.08 16.68
CA ALA A 114 19.87 9.55 17.86
C ALA A 114 20.25 8.82 19.16
N MET A 115 20.89 7.64 19.06
CA MET A 115 21.40 6.89 20.21
C MET A 115 22.45 7.74 20.94
N GLY A 116 22.05 8.33 22.07
CA GLY A 116 22.88 9.19 22.92
C GLY A 116 22.49 10.66 22.96
N ALA A 117 21.44 11.09 22.25
CA ALA A 117 21.01 12.49 22.13
C ALA A 117 19.62 12.79 22.74
N ALA A 118 19.09 11.91 23.60
CA ALA A 118 17.82 12.12 24.29
C ALA A 118 17.72 11.25 25.56
N GLU A 119 16.77 11.58 26.44
CA GLU A 119 16.45 10.78 27.63
C GLU A 119 16.24 9.29 27.28
N GLU A 120 16.75 8.42 28.16
CA GLU A 120 16.84 6.97 27.95
C GLU A 120 15.48 6.34 27.59
N ALA A 121 14.39 6.80 28.22
CA ALA A 121 13.03 6.31 27.96
C ALA A 121 12.49 6.72 26.57
N VAL A 122 12.78 7.94 26.12
CA VAL A 122 12.35 8.47 24.82
C VAL A 122 13.12 7.76 23.70
N ASN A 123 14.42 7.56 23.89
CA ASN A 123 15.25 6.78 22.98
C ASN A 123 14.83 5.30 22.90
N LEU A 124 14.45 4.69 24.04
CA LEU A 124 13.98 3.30 24.07
C LEU A 124 12.64 3.14 23.32
N PHE A 125 11.69 4.07 23.52
CA PHE A 125 10.40 4.05 22.85
C PHE A 125 10.56 4.24 21.33
N TYR A 126 11.44 5.16 20.91
CA TYR A 126 11.76 5.40 19.51
C TYR A 126 12.46 4.20 18.85
N ALA A 127 13.50 3.66 19.49
CA ALA A 127 14.17 2.46 18.99
C ALA A 127 13.20 1.28 18.88
N GLY A 128 12.35 1.07 19.89
CA GLY A 128 11.33 0.01 19.88
C GLY A 128 10.30 0.18 18.75
N SER A 129 9.82 1.41 18.51
CA SER A 129 8.85 1.68 17.44
C SER A 129 9.46 1.57 16.04
N VAL A 130 10.73 1.96 15.85
CA VAL A 130 11.45 1.71 14.59
C VAL A 130 11.70 0.21 14.38
N ILE A 131 12.18 -0.53 15.39
CA ILE A 131 12.38 -1.99 15.29
C ILE A 131 11.06 -2.70 14.95
N ALA A 132 9.95 -2.30 15.57
CA ALA A 132 8.62 -2.84 15.26
C ALA A 132 8.23 -2.56 13.79
N ALA A 133 8.48 -1.36 13.27
CA ALA A 133 8.23 -1.01 11.87
C ALA A 133 9.09 -1.85 10.91
N LEU A 134 10.36 -2.09 11.26
CA LEU A 134 11.27 -2.95 10.48
C LEU A 134 10.78 -4.41 10.46
N LEU A 135 10.49 -4.98 11.63
CA LEU A 135 10.04 -6.37 11.75
C LEU A 135 8.72 -6.60 11.03
N THR A 136 7.76 -5.69 11.17
CA THR A 136 6.47 -5.79 10.46
C THR A 136 6.62 -5.60 8.95
N SER A 137 7.57 -4.78 8.49
CA SER A 137 7.89 -4.64 7.06
C SER A 137 8.48 -5.95 6.49
N ILE A 138 9.40 -6.57 7.21
CA ILE A 138 9.97 -7.88 6.85
C ILE A 138 8.86 -8.94 6.83
N LEU A 139 8.03 -9.00 7.87
CA LEU A 139 6.91 -9.92 7.97
C LEU A 139 5.93 -9.74 6.80
N MET A 140 5.67 -8.49 6.40
CA MET A 140 4.84 -8.18 5.26
C MET A 140 5.45 -8.72 3.96
N ILE A 141 6.74 -8.46 3.70
CA ILE A 141 7.46 -9.00 2.53
C ILE A 141 7.38 -10.53 2.49
N PHE A 142 7.63 -11.21 3.62
CA PHE A 142 7.53 -12.66 3.71
C PHE A 142 6.10 -13.17 3.51
N SER A 143 5.09 -12.50 4.06
CA SER A 143 3.68 -12.90 3.91
C SER A 143 3.24 -12.90 2.44
N TYR A 144 3.72 -11.94 1.64
CA TYR A 144 3.46 -11.87 0.21
C TYR A 144 4.32 -12.86 -0.58
N ARG A 145 5.59 -13.04 -0.22
CA ARG A 145 6.52 -13.95 -0.92
C ARG A 145 6.17 -15.43 -0.70
N ALA A 146 5.77 -15.80 0.51
CA ALA A 146 5.39 -17.16 0.89
C ALA A 146 3.90 -17.47 0.63
N ASN A 147 3.17 -16.55 -0.02
CA ASN A 147 1.76 -16.69 -0.40
C ASN A 147 0.86 -17.14 0.77
N TRP A 148 1.04 -16.55 1.95
CA TRP A 148 0.28 -16.89 3.15
C TRP A 148 -1.23 -16.69 2.96
N SER A 149 -2.06 -17.28 3.82
CA SER A 149 -3.51 -17.10 3.74
C SER A 149 -3.89 -15.61 3.81
N HIS A 150 -5.02 -15.26 3.20
CA HIS A 150 -5.49 -13.87 3.15
C HIS A 150 -5.64 -13.24 4.55
N ASN A 151 -6.11 -14.01 5.53
CA ASN A 151 -6.29 -13.54 6.91
C ASN A 151 -4.94 -13.18 7.56
N LEU A 152 -3.92 -14.00 7.32
CA LEU A 152 -2.56 -13.75 7.79
C LEU A 152 -1.94 -12.51 7.13
N ARG A 153 -2.11 -12.35 5.80
CA ARG A 153 -1.65 -11.15 5.08
C ARG A 153 -2.32 -9.87 5.58
N SER A 154 -3.63 -9.89 5.78
CA SER A 154 -4.39 -8.75 6.33
C SER A 154 -3.91 -8.36 7.73
N LEU A 155 -3.65 -9.36 8.59
CA LEU A 155 -3.12 -9.13 9.93
C LEU A 155 -1.70 -8.53 9.90
N CYS A 156 -0.82 -9.06 9.04
CA CYS A 156 0.52 -8.49 8.84
C CYS A 156 0.45 -7.05 8.35
N THR A 157 -0.47 -6.75 7.44
CA THR A 157 -0.69 -5.41 6.92
C THR A 157 -1.17 -4.43 8.00
N THR A 158 -2.09 -4.89 8.85
CA THR A 158 -2.65 -4.07 9.93
C THR A 158 -1.57 -3.74 10.97
N LEU A 159 -0.77 -4.74 11.36
CA LEU A 159 0.38 -4.54 12.25
C LEU A 159 1.42 -3.60 11.64
N TRP A 160 1.68 -3.72 10.34
CA TRP A 160 2.60 -2.84 9.63
C TRP A 160 2.12 -1.39 9.63
N ILE A 161 0.83 -1.14 9.35
CA ILE A 161 0.27 0.23 9.39
C ILE A 161 0.40 0.82 10.80
N LEU A 162 0.04 0.06 11.84
CA LEU A 162 0.14 0.52 13.23
C LEU A 162 1.59 0.85 13.62
N ALA A 163 2.54 -0.01 13.24
CA ALA A 163 3.95 0.21 13.52
C ALA A 163 4.51 1.43 12.78
N MET A 164 4.12 1.65 11.52
CA MET A 164 4.50 2.83 10.75
C MET A 164 3.93 4.12 11.35
N ILE A 165 2.68 4.10 11.81
CA ILE A 165 2.05 5.23 12.49
C ILE A 165 2.80 5.55 13.79
N ALA A 166 3.03 4.53 14.63
CA ALA A 166 3.77 4.71 15.89
C ALA A 166 5.19 5.24 15.66
N GLY A 167 5.92 4.69 14.69
CA GLY A 167 7.25 5.15 14.32
C GLY A 167 7.26 6.60 13.79
N ALA A 168 6.30 6.95 12.93
CA ALA A 168 6.19 8.31 12.39
C ALA A 168 5.90 9.35 13.49
N PHE A 169 4.93 9.07 14.38
CA PHE A 169 4.64 9.96 15.51
C PHE A 169 5.81 10.08 16.47
N SER A 170 6.48 8.97 16.78
CA SER A 170 7.68 8.96 17.63
C SER A 170 8.82 9.81 17.03
N SER A 171 9.00 9.75 15.71
CA SER A 171 10.01 10.55 14.98
C SER A 171 9.73 12.05 15.06
N VAL A 172 8.47 12.45 14.86
CA VAL A 172 8.05 13.87 14.94
C VAL A 172 8.23 14.42 16.35
N LEU A 173 8.00 13.59 17.37
CA LEU A 173 8.18 13.97 18.78
C LEU A 173 9.67 14.03 19.19
N LEU A 174 10.56 13.28 18.56
CA LEU A 174 12.00 13.30 18.86
C LEU A 174 12.75 14.49 18.25
N LEU A 175 12.33 14.96 17.07
CA LEU A 175 12.97 16.06 16.35
C LEU A 175 13.22 17.32 17.21
N PRO A 176 12.24 17.83 17.99
CA PRO A 176 12.48 18.98 18.86
C PRO A 176 13.52 18.70 19.95
N ILE A 177 13.51 17.48 20.52
CA ILE A 177 14.43 17.08 21.60
C ILE A 177 15.88 17.05 21.08
N ILE A 178 16.10 16.36 19.95
CA ILE A 178 17.40 16.31 19.28
C ILE A 178 17.87 17.72 18.90
N TRP A 179 16.97 18.56 18.39
CA TRP A 179 17.30 19.94 18.01
C TRP A 179 17.75 20.77 19.22
N THR A 180 17.06 20.64 20.35
CA THR A 180 17.44 21.34 21.58
C THR A 180 18.77 20.85 22.14
N GLU A 181 19.02 19.54 22.16
CA GLU A 181 20.29 18.99 22.62
C GLU A 181 21.46 19.40 21.73
N ASN A 182 21.31 19.30 20.40
CA ASN A 182 22.34 19.72 19.46
C ASN A 182 22.67 21.21 19.63
N ARG A 183 21.67 22.07 19.83
CA ARG A 183 21.89 23.49 20.14
C ARG A 183 22.67 23.70 21.44
N GLN A 184 22.36 22.94 22.48
CA GLN A 184 23.09 23.04 23.75
C GLN A 184 24.53 22.54 23.63
N GLN A 185 24.77 21.43 22.93
CA GLN A 185 26.12 20.90 22.69
C GLN A 185 26.96 21.88 21.85
N LEU A 186 26.38 22.46 20.79
CA LEU A 186 27.02 23.52 20.00
C LEU A 186 27.36 24.76 20.83
N ALA A 187 26.45 25.20 21.70
CA ALA A 187 26.68 26.33 22.60
C ALA A 187 27.82 26.03 23.61
N ARG A 188 27.90 24.80 24.15
CA ARG A 188 28.98 24.37 25.04
C ARG A 188 30.33 24.33 24.32
N MET A 189 30.39 23.78 23.10
CA MET A 189 31.62 23.77 22.30
C MET A 189 32.08 25.17 21.92
N TYR A 190 31.16 26.07 21.56
CA TYR A 190 31.48 27.45 21.24
C TYR A 190 32.04 28.22 22.44
N ASN A 191 31.47 28.03 23.63
CA ASN A 191 31.96 28.67 24.85
C ASN A 191 33.29 28.07 25.34
N SER A 192 33.49 26.76 25.18
CA SER A 192 34.74 26.07 25.52
C SER A 192 35.93 26.46 24.64
N ASN A 193 35.71 26.84 23.39
CA ASN A 193 36.77 27.28 22.47
C ASN A 193 37.11 28.78 22.59
N ARG A 194 36.40 29.51 23.47
CA ARG A 194 36.58 30.95 23.67
C ARG A 194 37.29 31.31 24.98
N SER A 195 37.46 30.34 25.88
CA SER A 195 38.28 30.38 27.09
C SER A 195 39.66 29.81 26.82
#